data_AF-A0AAD6A581-F1
#
_entry.id   AF-A0AAD6A581-F1
#
_cell.length_a   1.000
_cell.length_b   1.000
_cell.length_c   1.000
_cell.angle_alpha   90.00
_cell.angle_beta   90.00
_cell.angle_gamma   90.00
#
_symmetry.space_group_name_H-M   'P 1'
#
loop_
_entity.id
_entity.type
_entity.pdbx_description
1 polymer ?
#
loop_
_entity_poly.entity_id
_entity_poly.type
_entity_poly.pdbx_seq_one_letter_code
_entity_poly.pdbx_strand_id
1 'polypeptide(L)'
;MALKILEEVNNFSLDRRTEPSLPLVEGCAWTIVGLAASLYRRRTPYIRVPTTLLSYIDASVGAKTGVNFANCKNKLGAYIPPAAAFLDLSFIQTVPRRQISNGLAEMLKMALMKHRGLFELLETHGRMLLDTKFQADNRVYGRNCMQVASQATRIAIVTMLEELAPNLWEDDLNRLVDFGHLISPALEMKVLPSLLHGEARGLLTEEEKHRIINCMVGLELPVWHEAFTMELIQKSLQDRLKHSGGLVRMPLPVALGEAEISNDTSCEILHRAYVKMVNSDS
;
A
#
# COMPACT_ATOMS: atom_id res chain seq x y z
N MET A 1 15.21 -6.13 -16.40
CA MET A 1 15.34 -6.71 -15.04
C MET A 1 14.69 -8.10 -14.97
N ALA A 2 13.41 -8.27 -15.32
CA ALA A 2 12.76 -9.59 -15.36
C ALA A 2 13.49 -10.62 -16.27
N LEU A 3 13.94 -10.22 -17.46
CA LEU A 3 14.70 -11.10 -18.36
C LEU A 3 16.01 -11.61 -17.74
N LYS A 4 16.73 -10.77 -16.98
CA LYS A 4 17.96 -11.18 -16.27
C LYS A 4 17.67 -12.26 -15.23
N ILE A 5 16.57 -12.12 -14.48
CA ILE A 5 16.14 -13.15 -13.52
C ILE A 5 15.83 -14.47 -14.26
N LEU A 6 15.16 -14.40 -15.42
CA LEU A 6 14.84 -15.58 -16.21
C LEU A 6 16.09 -16.27 -16.78
N GLU A 7 17.13 -15.51 -17.16
CA GLU A 7 18.43 -16.04 -17.58
C GLU A 7 19.10 -16.84 -16.43
N GLU A 8 19.15 -16.27 -15.22
CA GLU A 8 19.71 -16.95 -14.04
C GLU A 8 18.92 -18.22 -13.66
N VAL A 9 17.59 -18.14 -13.66
CA VAL A 9 16.74 -19.31 -13.39
C VAL A 9 16.94 -20.41 -14.43
N ASN A 10 17.17 -20.03 -15.69
CA ASN A 10 17.48 -21.00 -16.75
C ASN A 10 18.86 -21.65 -16.55
N ASN A 11 19.88 -20.87 -16.16
CA ASN A 11 21.22 -21.39 -15.87
C ASN A 11 21.22 -22.34 -14.67
N PHE A 12 20.39 -22.06 -13.66
CA PHE A 12 20.21 -22.95 -12.50
C PHE A 12 19.50 -24.28 -12.85
N SER A 13 18.93 -24.42 -14.04
CA SER A 13 18.25 -25.64 -14.52
C SER A 13 17.06 -26.06 -13.66
N LEU A 14 16.21 -25.09 -13.32
CA LEU A 14 15.05 -25.31 -12.46
C LEU A 14 14.08 -26.38 -12.97
N ASP A 15 13.65 -27.29 -12.10
CA ASP A 15 12.48 -28.13 -12.39
C ASP A 15 11.18 -27.30 -12.38
N ARG A 16 10.19 -27.73 -13.16
CA ARG A 16 8.93 -27.02 -13.33
C ARG A 16 8.07 -26.94 -12.06
N ARG A 17 8.09 -27.95 -11.18
CA ARG A 17 7.11 -28.06 -10.09
C ARG A 17 7.66 -28.63 -8.78
N THR A 18 8.74 -29.40 -8.80
CA THR A 18 9.26 -30.04 -7.57
C THR A 18 10.13 -29.11 -6.73
N GLU A 19 10.54 -27.96 -7.27
CA GLU A 19 11.44 -27.02 -6.63
C GLU A 19 10.76 -25.65 -6.49
N PRO A 20 10.23 -25.27 -5.30
CA PRO A 20 9.88 -23.87 -5.02
C PRO A 20 11.18 -23.07 -4.92
N SER A 21 11.56 -22.42 -6.01
CA SER A 21 12.97 -22.13 -6.28
C SER A 21 13.47 -20.73 -5.98
N LEU A 22 12.58 -19.82 -5.58
CA LEU A 22 12.93 -18.41 -5.44
C LEU A 22 12.54 -17.91 -4.04
N PRO A 23 13.34 -18.22 -2.99
CA PRO A 23 13.23 -17.50 -1.73
C PRO A 23 13.80 -16.10 -1.93
N LEU A 24 12.94 -15.07 -1.95
CA LEU A 24 13.38 -13.69 -2.09
C LEU A 24 13.24 -12.93 -0.79
N VAL A 25 14.33 -12.27 -0.38
CA VAL A 25 14.51 -11.58 0.90
C VAL A 25 14.43 -10.05 0.74
N GLU A 26 14.22 -9.49 -0.45
CA GLU A 26 14.33 -8.03 -0.61
C GLU A 26 13.20 -7.39 -1.42
N GLY A 27 12.57 -6.38 -0.81
CA GLY A 27 11.95 -5.20 -1.43
C GLY A 27 11.15 -5.34 -2.74
N CYS A 28 10.99 -4.23 -3.46
CA CYS A 28 10.27 -4.16 -4.75
C CYS A 28 10.73 -5.20 -5.80
N ALA A 29 11.83 -5.94 -5.58
CA ALA A 29 12.27 -7.03 -6.42
C ALA A 29 11.30 -8.23 -6.45
N TRP A 30 10.47 -8.48 -5.42
CA TRP A 30 9.54 -9.63 -5.47
C TRP A 30 8.42 -9.45 -6.51
N THR A 31 8.01 -8.24 -6.85
CA THR A 31 7.00 -8.04 -7.92
C THR A 31 7.58 -8.43 -9.28
N ILE A 32 8.88 -8.24 -9.47
CA ILE A 32 9.62 -8.57 -10.69
C ILE A 32 9.92 -10.07 -10.73
N VAL A 33 10.32 -10.65 -9.60
CA VAL A 33 10.52 -12.10 -9.45
C VAL A 33 9.22 -12.87 -9.63
N GLY A 34 8.12 -12.39 -9.04
CA GLY A 34 6.79 -12.98 -9.22
C GLY A 34 6.34 -12.91 -10.68
N LEU A 35 6.61 -11.78 -11.37
CA LEU A 35 6.36 -11.67 -12.81
C LEU A 35 7.23 -12.67 -13.59
N ALA A 36 8.53 -12.77 -13.30
CA ALA A 36 9.41 -13.76 -13.90
C ALA A 36 8.90 -15.20 -13.66
N ALA A 37 8.46 -15.52 -12.45
CA ALA A 37 7.89 -16.82 -12.09
C ALA A 37 6.59 -17.13 -12.84
N SER A 38 5.75 -16.12 -13.14
CA SER A 38 4.57 -16.32 -14.00
C SER A 38 4.93 -16.65 -15.45
N LEU A 39 6.01 -16.05 -15.96
CA LEU A 39 6.46 -16.22 -17.35
C LEU A 39 7.27 -17.50 -17.52
N TYR A 40 8.14 -17.84 -16.56
CA TYR A 40 9.00 -19.01 -16.64
C TYR A 40 8.17 -20.30 -16.64
N ARG A 41 8.31 -21.09 -17.72
CA ARG A 41 7.54 -22.32 -17.99
C ARG A 41 6.01 -22.14 -17.82
N ARG A 42 5.52 -20.91 -18.04
CA ARG A 42 4.12 -20.47 -17.94
C ARG A 42 3.48 -20.60 -16.54
N ARG A 43 4.31 -20.77 -15.50
CA ARG A 43 4.01 -20.71 -14.06
C ARG A 43 5.00 -21.59 -13.31
N THR A 44 5.81 -20.96 -12.48
CA THR A 44 6.77 -21.62 -11.58
C THR A 44 6.45 -21.21 -10.14
N PRO A 45 6.35 -22.16 -9.18
CA PRO A 45 6.13 -21.83 -7.78
C PRO A 45 7.26 -20.97 -7.19
N TYR A 46 6.91 -20.04 -6.32
CA TYR A 46 7.88 -19.19 -5.61
C TYR A 46 7.38 -18.87 -4.21
N ILE A 47 8.29 -18.40 -3.35
CA ILE A 47 8.03 -18.07 -1.95
C ILE A 47 8.39 -16.61 -1.73
N ARG A 48 7.66 -15.92 -0.85
CA ARG A 48 8.00 -14.54 -0.44
C ARG A 48 8.53 -14.52 0.99
N VAL A 49 9.61 -13.79 1.21
CA VAL A 49 10.11 -13.46 2.56
C VAL A 49 10.16 -11.94 2.68
N PRO A 50 9.03 -11.29 3.04
CA PRO A 50 8.97 -9.84 3.17
C PRO A 50 9.91 -9.33 4.27
N THR A 51 10.72 -8.33 3.94
CA THR A 51 11.73 -7.74 4.85
C THR A 51 11.50 -6.26 5.15
N THR A 52 10.50 -5.65 4.53
CA THR A 52 10.03 -4.30 4.86
C THR A 52 8.61 -4.36 5.41
N LEU A 53 8.22 -3.37 6.21
CA LEU A 53 6.84 -3.32 6.74
C LEU A 53 5.80 -3.28 5.61
N LEU A 54 6.03 -2.45 4.59
CA LEU A 54 5.17 -2.37 3.40
C LEU A 54 4.96 -3.75 2.76
N SER A 55 6.04 -4.51 2.62
CA SER A 55 5.97 -5.86 2.05
C SER A 55 5.22 -6.83 2.94
N TYR A 56 5.44 -6.73 4.25
CA TYR A 56 4.90 -7.62 5.26
C TYR A 56 3.37 -7.56 5.34
N ILE A 57 2.79 -6.36 5.21
CA ILE A 57 1.35 -6.15 5.42
C ILE A 57 0.53 -5.96 4.13
N ASP A 58 1.17 -5.70 2.99
CA ASP A 58 0.47 -5.41 1.73
C ASP A 58 1.08 -6.19 0.56
N ALA A 59 2.28 -5.80 0.11
CA ALA A 59 2.79 -6.27 -1.18
C ALA A 59 3.04 -7.78 -1.25
N SER A 60 3.32 -8.46 -0.11
CA SER A 60 3.43 -9.91 -0.07
C SER A 60 2.10 -10.64 0.09
N VAL A 61 1.05 -9.95 0.52
CA VAL A 61 -0.29 -10.52 0.83
C VAL A 61 -1.08 -10.80 -0.45
N GLY A 62 -1.03 -9.89 -1.43
CA GLY A 62 -1.80 -10.02 -2.68
C GLY A 62 -1.18 -10.93 -3.74
N ALA A 63 -1.89 -11.18 -4.84
CA ALA A 63 -1.38 -11.93 -5.99
C ALA A 63 -0.68 -11.06 -7.05
N LYS A 64 -0.74 -9.73 -6.93
CA LYS A 64 -0.23 -8.84 -7.98
C LYS A 64 1.29 -8.91 -8.09
N THR A 65 1.78 -8.98 -9.32
CA THR A 65 3.19 -8.91 -9.69
C THR A 65 3.31 -8.02 -10.91
N GLY A 66 4.45 -7.36 -11.09
CA GLY A 66 4.57 -6.41 -12.19
C GLY A 66 5.82 -5.55 -12.19
N VAL A 67 5.94 -4.80 -13.27
CA VAL A 67 7.01 -3.86 -13.57
C VAL A 67 6.43 -2.57 -14.14
N ASN A 68 7.17 -1.47 -13.95
CA ASN A 68 6.86 -0.20 -14.61
C ASN A 68 7.14 -0.31 -16.12
N PHE A 69 6.33 0.35 -16.93
CA PHE A 69 6.50 0.39 -18.39
C PHE A 69 5.98 1.71 -18.95
N ALA A 70 6.72 2.31 -19.88
CA ALA A 70 6.37 3.59 -20.52
C ALA A 70 6.00 4.71 -19.53
N ASN A 71 6.80 4.90 -18.47
CA ASN A 71 6.57 5.86 -17.38
C ASN A 71 5.24 5.68 -16.62
N CYS A 72 4.65 4.49 -16.68
CA CYS A 72 3.48 4.11 -15.89
C CYS A 72 3.87 3.07 -14.84
N LYS A 73 3.44 3.29 -13.59
CA LYS A 73 3.66 2.37 -12.47
C LYS A 73 2.92 1.05 -12.71
N ASN A 74 3.58 -0.09 -12.50
CA ASN A 74 3.00 -1.45 -12.54
C ASN A 74 2.15 -1.76 -13.79
N LYS A 75 2.50 -1.19 -14.95
CA LYS A 75 1.69 -1.28 -16.17
C LYS A 75 1.71 -2.66 -16.84
N LEU A 76 2.80 -3.43 -16.65
CA LEU A 76 2.91 -4.81 -17.10
C LEU A 76 2.97 -5.72 -15.87
N GLY A 77 2.17 -6.79 -15.85
CA GLY A 77 2.05 -7.62 -14.66
C GLY A 77 1.25 -8.89 -14.86
N ALA A 78 1.12 -9.64 -13.77
CA ALA A 78 0.32 -10.86 -13.69
C ALA A 78 -0.23 -11.06 -12.27
N TYR A 79 -1.36 -11.75 -12.16
CA TYR A 79 -1.90 -12.24 -10.89
C TYR A 79 -1.35 -13.65 -10.64
N ILE A 80 -0.32 -13.74 -9.80
CA ILE A 80 0.27 -15.01 -9.38
C ILE A 80 0.55 -15.00 -7.87
N PRO A 81 -0.31 -15.63 -7.05
CA PRO A 81 -0.03 -15.75 -5.63
C PRO A 81 1.22 -16.60 -5.40
N PRO A 82 2.03 -16.29 -4.37
CA PRO A 82 3.13 -17.15 -3.98
C PRO A 82 2.60 -18.49 -3.43
N ALA A 83 3.44 -19.52 -3.42
CA ALA A 83 3.12 -20.78 -2.77
C ALA A 83 3.05 -20.62 -1.24
N ALA A 84 3.91 -19.76 -0.68
CA ALA A 84 3.90 -19.37 0.72
C ALA A 84 4.54 -17.98 0.90
N ALA A 85 4.16 -17.29 1.97
CA ALA A 85 4.86 -16.11 2.46
C ALA A 85 5.29 -16.34 3.92
N PHE A 86 6.58 -16.15 4.23
CA PHE A 86 7.12 -16.32 5.57
C PHE A 86 7.35 -14.96 6.21
N LEU A 87 6.54 -14.65 7.21
CA LEU A 87 6.50 -13.36 7.85
C LEU A 87 7.36 -13.38 9.13
N ASP A 88 8.44 -12.60 9.16
CA ASP A 88 9.27 -12.38 10.34
C ASP A 88 9.54 -10.89 10.54
N LEU A 89 9.05 -10.34 11.66
CA LEU A 89 9.20 -8.92 11.99
C LEU A 89 10.66 -8.54 12.30
N SER A 90 11.54 -9.49 12.64
CA SER A 90 12.93 -9.20 12.98
C SER A 90 13.69 -8.58 11.80
N PHE A 91 13.33 -8.89 10.55
CA PHE A 91 13.94 -8.29 9.36
C PHE A 91 13.76 -6.77 9.30
N ILE A 92 12.65 -6.27 9.86
CA ILE A 92 12.29 -4.85 9.82
C ILE A 92 13.17 -4.00 10.75
N GLN A 93 13.87 -4.61 11.71
CA GLN A 93 14.75 -3.91 12.66
C GLN A 93 15.83 -3.06 11.95
N THR A 94 16.36 -3.56 10.84
CA THR A 94 17.42 -2.89 10.07
C THR A 94 16.89 -1.85 9.08
N VAL A 95 15.59 -1.85 8.82
CA VAL A 95 14.97 -1.00 7.79
C VAL A 95 15.04 0.47 8.22
N PRO A 96 15.36 1.41 7.30
CA PRO A 96 15.37 2.83 7.60
C PRO A 96 14.00 3.31 8.11
N ARG A 97 14.00 4.23 9.07
CA ARG A 97 12.78 4.77 9.69
C ARG A 97 11.74 5.25 8.67
N ARG A 98 12.17 5.97 7.63
CA ARG A 98 11.30 6.42 6.53
C ARG A 98 10.57 5.27 5.83
N GLN A 99 11.21 4.10 5.70
CA GLN A 99 10.59 2.92 5.09
C GLN A 99 9.61 2.20 6.04
N ILE A 100 9.79 2.34 7.35
CA ILE A 100 8.79 1.93 8.34
C ILE A 100 7.57 2.84 8.25
N SER A 101 7.77 4.16 8.25
CA SER A 101 6.71 5.15 8.04
C SER A 101 5.93 4.87 6.75
N ASN A 102 6.63 4.58 5.64
CA ASN A 102 6.00 4.19 4.38
C ASN A 102 5.09 2.93 4.52
N GLY A 103 5.52 1.91 5.26
CA GLY A 103 4.65 0.75 5.53
C GLY A 103 3.46 1.08 6.44
N LEU A 104 3.64 1.99 7.39
CA LEU A 104 2.55 2.49 8.25
C LEU A 104 1.49 3.26 7.44
N ALA A 105 1.85 3.87 6.30
CA ALA A 105 0.89 4.49 5.39
C ALA A 105 -0.15 3.50 4.85
N GLU A 106 0.30 2.31 4.42
CA GLU A 106 -0.62 1.26 3.95
C GLU A 106 -1.43 0.64 5.10
N MET A 107 -0.86 0.59 6.31
CA MET A 107 -1.60 0.17 7.49
C MET A 107 -2.72 1.17 7.80
N LEU A 108 -2.43 2.46 7.76
CA LEU A 108 -3.41 3.54 7.95
C LEU A 108 -4.47 3.52 6.86
N LYS A 109 -4.11 3.27 5.59
CA LYS A 109 -5.07 3.09 4.49
C LYS A 109 -6.13 2.05 4.86
N MET A 110 -5.71 0.85 5.25
CA MET A 110 -6.65 -0.21 5.61
C MET A 110 -7.44 0.12 6.88
N ALA A 111 -6.80 0.79 7.84
CA ALA A 111 -7.46 1.26 9.04
C ALA A 111 -8.62 2.21 8.74
N LEU A 112 -8.41 3.20 7.88
CA LEU A 112 -9.43 4.18 7.49
C LEU A 112 -10.56 3.54 6.68
N MET A 113 -10.23 2.59 5.81
CA MET A 113 -11.21 2.02 4.89
C MET A 113 -12.09 0.94 5.51
N LYS A 114 -11.57 0.18 6.48
CA LYS A 114 -12.22 -1.07 6.91
C LYS A 114 -12.12 -1.39 8.41
N HIS A 115 -11.30 -0.69 9.20
CA HIS A 115 -11.06 -1.14 10.57
C HIS A 115 -10.74 -0.02 11.57
N ARG A 116 -11.78 0.50 12.24
CA ARG A 116 -11.67 1.56 13.26
C ARG A 116 -10.68 1.23 14.38
N GLY A 117 -10.71 0.00 14.90
CA GLY A 117 -9.78 -0.39 15.98
C GLY A 117 -8.31 -0.40 15.56
N LEU A 118 -8.00 -0.51 14.25
CA LEU A 118 -6.64 -0.42 13.75
C LEU A 118 -6.23 1.05 13.70
N PHE A 119 -7.16 1.93 13.35
CA PHE A 119 -6.93 3.37 13.39
C PHE A 119 -6.64 3.83 14.82
N GLU A 120 -7.44 3.40 15.80
CA GLU A 120 -7.24 3.75 17.21
C GLU A 120 -5.92 3.20 17.77
N LEU A 121 -5.50 2.00 17.34
CA LEU A 121 -4.16 1.47 17.64
C LEU A 121 -3.04 2.33 17.05
N LEU A 122 -3.16 2.75 15.79
CA LEU A 122 -2.17 3.63 15.14
C LEU A 122 -2.14 5.02 15.77
N GLU A 123 -3.29 5.58 16.11
CA GLU A 123 -3.40 6.88 16.77
C GLU A 123 -2.73 6.85 18.15
N THR A 124 -2.97 5.79 18.93
CA THR A 124 -2.44 5.68 20.30
C THR A 124 -0.98 5.23 20.35
N HIS A 125 -0.59 4.31 19.46
CA HIS A 125 0.68 3.60 19.55
C HIS A 125 1.58 3.73 18.32
N GLY A 126 1.15 4.43 17.28
CA GLY A 126 1.87 4.55 16.01
C GLY A 126 3.29 5.10 16.16
N ARG A 127 3.47 6.12 17.02
CA ARG A 127 4.80 6.66 17.31
C ARG A 127 5.73 5.62 17.93
N MET A 128 5.22 4.86 18.90
CA MET A 128 5.96 3.76 19.53
C MET A 128 6.30 2.67 18.51
N LEU A 129 5.37 2.26 17.64
CA LEU A 129 5.63 1.28 16.59
C LEU A 129 6.72 1.74 15.62
N LEU A 130 6.72 3.02 15.28
CA LEU A 130 7.72 3.65 14.41
C LEU A 130 9.10 3.73 15.10
N ASP A 131 9.15 4.17 16.36
CA ASP A 131 10.38 4.33 17.14
C ASP A 131 11.06 2.99 17.43
N THR A 132 10.27 1.97 17.76
CA THR A 132 10.76 0.61 18.04
C THR A 132 10.96 -0.23 16.78
N LYS A 133 10.52 0.25 15.61
CA LYS A 133 10.46 -0.50 14.35
C LYS A 133 9.79 -1.87 14.52
N PHE A 134 8.67 -1.89 15.25
CA PHE A 134 7.90 -3.09 15.56
C PHE A 134 8.69 -4.16 16.34
N GLN A 135 9.79 -3.78 17.00
CA GLN A 135 10.57 -4.68 17.87
C GLN A 135 10.22 -4.44 19.34
N ALA A 136 10.52 -5.40 20.22
CA ALA A 136 10.33 -5.19 21.65
C ALA A 136 11.31 -4.15 22.20
N ASP A 137 10.81 -3.10 22.83
CA ASP A 137 11.61 -2.18 23.64
C ASP A 137 10.99 -1.99 25.02
N ASN A 138 11.35 -2.91 25.92
CA ASN A 138 10.89 -2.91 27.31
C ASN A 138 11.46 -1.76 28.15
N ARG A 139 12.50 -1.05 27.67
CA ARG A 139 13.16 0.01 28.44
C ARG A 139 12.40 1.32 28.32
N VAL A 140 11.88 1.61 27.13
CA VAL A 140 11.21 2.88 26.82
C VAL A 140 9.67 2.73 26.83
N TYR A 141 9.14 1.63 26.28
CA TYR A 141 7.70 1.51 26.03
C TYR A 141 7.03 0.35 26.80
N GLY A 142 7.78 -0.33 27.68
CA GLY A 142 7.26 -1.44 28.49
C GLY A 142 6.99 -2.72 27.69
N ARG A 143 6.38 -3.72 28.35
CA ARG A 143 6.28 -5.09 27.81
C ARG A 143 5.22 -5.27 26.70
N ASN A 144 4.33 -4.29 26.52
CA ASN A 144 3.18 -4.44 25.61
C ASN A 144 3.52 -4.11 24.15
N CYS A 145 4.70 -3.54 23.88
CA CYS A 145 5.13 -3.12 22.54
C CYS A 145 5.01 -4.25 21.50
N MET A 146 5.53 -5.44 21.80
CA MET A 146 5.48 -6.59 20.88
C MET A 146 4.05 -7.09 20.65
N GLN A 147 3.20 -7.03 21.69
CA GLN A 147 1.79 -7.41 21.56
C GLN A 147 1.05 -6.44 20.65
N VAL A 148 1.26 -5.14 20.81
CA VAL A 148 0.66 -4.11 19.95
C VAL A 148 1.16 -4.23 18.51
N ALA A 149 2.46 -4.48 18.30
CA ALA A 149 3.05 -4.70 16.98
C ALA A 149 2.45 -5.93 16.28
N SER A 150 2.34 -7.06 16.98
CA SER A 150 1.72 -8.28 16.47
C SER A 150 0.23 -8.08 16.16
N GLN A 151 -0.50 -7.38 17.04
CA GLN A 151 -1.92 -7.09 16.84
C GLN A 151 -2.14 -6.18 15.63
N ALA A 152 -1.41 -5.07 15.53
CA ALA A 152 -1.56 -4.11 14.43
C ALA A 152 -1.23 -4.75 13.08
N THR A 153 -0.11 -5.49 12.99
CA THR A 153 0.28 -6.17 11.75
C THR A 153 -0.69 -7.28 11.36
N ARG A 154 -1.20 -8.06 12.34
CA ARG A 154 -2.21 -9.08 12.10
C ARG A 154 -3.49 -8.48 11.54
N ILE A 155 -4.03 -7.44 12.18
CA ILE A 155 -5.26 -6.79 11.72
C ILE A 155 -5.05 -6.24 10.31
N ALA A 156 -3.94 -5.55 10.04
CA ALA A 156 -3.62 -5.03 8.71
C ALA A 156 -3.63 -6.11 7.63
N ILE A 157 -2.97 -7.25 7.88
CA ILE A 157 -2.93 -8.38 6.94
C ILE A 157 -4.31 -9.01 6.75
N VAL A 158 -5.05 -9.26 7.83
CA VAL A 158 -6.38 -9.88 7.75
C VAL A 158 -7.34 -8.98 6.97
N THR A 159 -7.37 -7.69 7.28
CA THR A 159 -8.23 -6.72 6.60
C THR A 159 -7.84 -6.56 5.12
N MET A 160 -6.55 -6.67 4.78
CA MET A 160 -6.10 -6.73 3.39
C MET A 160 -6.58 -8.02 2.68
N LEU A 161 -6.46 -9.18 3.34
CA LEU A 161 -6.92 -10.46 2.80
C LEU A 161 -8.43 -10.48 2.58
N GLU A 162 -9.21 -9.92 3.49
CA GLU A 162 -10.68 -9.80 3.36
C GLU A 162 -11.09 -9.01 2.11
N GLU A 163 -10.28 -8.03 1.70
CA GLU A 163 -10.52 -7.26 0.47
C GLU A 163 -10.03 -8.00 -0.79
N LEU A 164 -8.87 -8.67 -0.71
CA LEU A 164 -8.23 -9.28 -1.88
C LEU A 164 -8.73 -10.68 -2.21
N ALA A 165 -9.01 -11.52 -1.20
CA ALA A 165 -9.39 -12.92 -1.39
C ALA A 165 -10.66 -13.11 -2.25
N PRO A 166 -11.76 -12.36 -2.05
CA PRO A 166 -12.96 -12.51 -2.89
C PRO A 166 -12.81 -11.92 -4.29
N ASN A 167 -11.78 -11.12 -4.54
CA ASN A 167 -11.61 -10.36 -5.78
C ASN A 167 -10.15 -10.37 -6.28
N LEU A 168 -9.54 -11.57 -6.28
CA LEU A 168 -8.09 -11.74 -6.46
C LEU A 168 -7.58 -11.28 -7.83
N TRP A 169 -8.42 -11.37 -8.86
CA TRP A 169 -8.12 -10.96 -10.24
C TRP A 169 -8.63 -9.56 -10.59
N GLU A 170 -9.25 -8.87 -9.62
CA GLU A 170 -9.86 -7.55 -9.81
C GLU A 170 -10.97 -7.55 -10.87
N ASP A 171 -11.80 -8.59 -10.88
CA ASP A 171 -13.00 -8.64 -11.71
C ASP A 171 -14.01 -7.55 -11.29
N ASP A 172 -14.05 -7.22 -9.99
CA ASP A 172 -14.69 -6.01 -9.49
C ASP A 172 -13.65 -4.89 -9.30
N LEU A 173 -13.91 -3.72 -9.90
CA LEU A 173 -13.03 -2.56 -9.80
C LEU A 173 -13.42 -1.61 -8.66
N ASN A 174 -14.47 -1.95 -7.90
CA ASN A 174 -14.84 -1.28 -6.66
C ASN A 174 -13.97 -1.82 -5.51
N ARG A 175 -12.80 -1.22 -5.32
CA ARG A 175 -11.76 -1.74 -4.42
C ARG A 175 -11.39 -0.70 -3.38
N LEU A 176 -11.66 -0.97 -2.11
CA LEU A 176 -11.32 -0.05 -1.01
C LEU A 176 -9.80 0.10 -0.85
N VAL A 177 -9.04 -0.95 -1.16
CA VAL A 177 -7.57 -0.94 -1.19
C VAL A 177 -6.96 0.03 -2.21
N ASP A 178 -7.76 0.57 -3.13
CA ASP A 178 -7.35 1.63 -4.05
C ASP A 178 -7.35 3.02 -3.40
N PHE A 179 -7.76 3.15 -2.14
CA PHE A 179 -7.69 4.43 -1.42
C PHE A 179 -6.27 4.99 -1.46
N GLY A 180 -6.15 6.27 -1.77
CA GLY A 180 -4.86 6.93 -1.99
C GLY A 180 -4.15 6.58 -3.31
N HIS A 181 -4.54 5.51 -4.00
CA HIS A 181 -3.88 4.99 -5.22
C HIS A 181 -4.44 5.55 -6.54
N LEU A 182 -5.38 6.50 -6.50
CA LEU A 182 -5.88 7.14 -7.71
C LEU A 182 -4.90 8.18 -8.25
N ILE A 183 -4.26 8.96 -7.38
CA ILE A 183 -3.35 10.05 -7.75
C ILE A 183 -1.90 9.69 -7.43
N SER A 184 -1.65 8.89 -6.38
CA SER A 184 -0.30 8.53 -5.95
C SER A 184 0.56 7.87 -7.04
N PRO A 185 0.06 7.03 -7.98
CA PRO A 185 0.92 6.45 -9.01
C PRO A 185 1.51 7.49 -9.95
N ALA A 186 0.73 8.51 -10.33
CA ALA A 186 1.21 9.58 -11.20
C ALA A 186 2.17 10.52 -10.44
N LEU A 187 1.90 10.77 -9.15
CA LEU A 187 2.79 11.52 -8.27
C LEU A 187 4.11 10.79 -8.07
N GLU A 188 4.08 9.50 -7.73
CA GLU A 188 5.28 8.68 -7.53
C GLU A 188 6.15 8.64 -8.77
N MET A 189 5.58 8.46 -9.96
CA MET A 189 6.35 8.49 -11.21
C MET A 189 7.04 9.84 -11.47
N LYS A 190 6.58 10.93 -10.83
CA LYS A 190 7.20 12.26 -10.89
C LYS A 190 8.13 12.55 -9.71
N VAL A 191 7.90 11.96 -8.53
CA VAL A 191 8.43 12.46 -7.24
C VAL A 191 9.15 11.41 -6.39
N LEU A 192 8.91 10.11 -6.57
CA LEU A 192 9.45 8.98 -5.77
C LEU A 192 10.09 9.33 -4.38
N PRO A 193 9.49 8.93 -3.24
CA PRO A 193 8.07 8.65 -2.94
C PRO A 193 7.53 9.48 -1.75
N SER A 194 6.34 10.10 -1.92
CA SER A 194 5.53 10.62 -0.81
C SER A 194 4.12 11.08 -1.28
N LEU A 195 3.03 10.47 -0.73
CA LEU A 195 1.75 11.10 -0.27
C LEU A 195 0.41 10.37 -0.57
N LEU A 196 -0.59 10.65 0.28
CA LEU A 196 -2.03 10.34 0.11
C LEU A 196 -2.93 11.58 0.35
N HIS A 197 -4.19 11.53 -0.12
CA HIS A 197 -5.20 12.63 -0.14
C HIS A 197 -6.55 12.18 0.44
N GLY A 198 -7.27 13.06 1.18
CA GLY A 198 -8.52 12.69 1.85
C GLY A 198 -9.48 13.82 2.28
N GLU A 199 -9.65 14.91 1.52
CA GLU A 199 -10.56 16.01 1.93
C GLU A 199 -11.78 16.26 1.01
N ALA A 200 -12.05 15.41 0.02
CA ALA A 200 -12.88 15.84 -1.10
C ALA A 200 -14.39 15.99 -0.84
N ARG A 201 -15.01 15.34 0.16
CA ARG A 201 -16.50 15.29 0.22
C ARG A 201 -17.18 15.61 1.55
N GLY A 202 -16.47 16.06 2.59
CA GLY A 202 -17.10 16.45 3.86
C GLY A 202 -17.90 15.31 4.52
N LEU A 203 -17.55 14.06 4.21
CA LEU A 203 -18.17 12.86 4.77
C LEU A 203 -17.68 12.58 6.19
N LEU A 204 -16.48 13.06 6.51
CA LEU A 204 -15.89 13.02 7.83
C LEU A 204 -16.20 14.30 8.60
N THR A 205 -16.37 14.16 9.91
CA THR A 205 -16.43 15.30 10.84
C THR A 205 -15.08 16.03 10.90
N GLU A 206 -15.08 17.30 11.32
CA GLU A 206 -13.84 18.05 11.56
C GLU A 206 -12.93 17.36 12.58
N GLU A 207 -13.51 16.74 13.61
CA GLU A 207 -12.76 15.97 14.60
C GLU A 207 -12.07 14.76 13.98
N GLU A 208 -12.77 13.97 13.17
CA GLU A 208 -12.18 12.81 12.50
C GLU A 208 -11.07 13.23 11.54
N LYS A 209 -11.25 14.33 10.79
CA LYS A 209 -10.19 14.86 9.92
C LYS A 209 -8.94 15.24 10.71
N HIS A 210 -9.09 15.97 11.81
CA HIS A 210 -7.95 16.31 12.68
C HIS A 210 -7.27 15.07 13.25
N ARG A 211 -8.03 14.06 13.69
CA ARG A 211 -7.47 12.79 14.18
C ARG A 211 -6.66 12.08 13.10
N ILE A 212 -7.16 12.02 11.87
CA ILE A 212 -6.44 11.41 10.75
C ILE A 212 -5.14 12.16 10.46
N ILE A 213 -5.18 13.48 10.34
CA ILE A 213 -4.00 14.31 10.06
C ILE A 213 -2.97 14.18 11.19
N ASN A 214 -3.39 14.24 12.45
CA ASN A 214 -2.50 14.08 13.60
C ASN A 214 -1.86 12.68 13.64
N CYS A 215 -2.63 11.64 13.29
CA CYS A 215 -2.10 10.29 13.15
C CYS A 215 -1.05 10.24 12.03
N MET A 216 -1.32 10.81 10.85
CA MET A 216 -0.35 10.89 9.75
C MET A 216 0.95 11.58 10.18
N VAL A 217 0.85 12.75 10.83
CA VAL A 217 2.00 13.49 11.34
C VAL A 217 2.78 12.68 12.39
N GLY A 218 2.09 12.01 13.32
CA GLY A 218 2.71 11.16 14.33
C GLY A 218 3.47 9.95 13.75
N LEU A 219 3.01 9.46 12.60
CA LEU A 219 3.65 8.41 11.80
C LEU A 219 4.75 8.95 10.86
N GLU A 220 5.08 10.24 10.93
CA GLU A 220 6.01 10.95 10.04
C GLU A 220 5.64 10.84 8.56
N LEU A 221 4.33 10.72 8.28
CA LEU A 221 3.81 10.75 6.91
C LEU A 221 3.68 12.21 6.46
N PRO A 222 4.11 12.53 5.24
CA PRO A 222 3.81 13.83 4.68
C PRO A 222 2.29 13.94 4.48
N VAL A 223 1.77 15.15 4.59
CA VAL A 223 0.35 15.47 4.34
C VAL A 223 0.16 16.32 3.08
N TRP A 224 1.24 16.91 2.56
CA TRP A 224 1.26 17.76 1.37
C TRP A 224 2.60 17.67 0.60
N HIS A 225 2.60 17.87 -0.74
CA HIS A 225 3.80 18.00 -1.60
C HIS A 225 3.55 18.90 -2.84
N GLU A 226 4.58 19.61 -3.32
CA GLU A 226 4.47 20.66 -4.36
C GLU A 226 4.10 20.16 -5.74
N ALA A 227 4.54 18.95 -6.05
CA ALA A 227 4.15 18.27 -7.27
C ALA A 227 2.67 17.84 -7.28
N PHE A 228 1.98 17.86 -6.13
CA PHE A 228 0.54 17.63 -6.06
C PHE A 228 -0.18 18.87 -6.59
N THR A 229 -0.39 18.90 -7.90
CA THR A 229 -0.97 20.02 -8.65
C THR A 229 -2.32 19.65 -9.24
N MET A 230 -3.16 20.63 -9.55
CA MET A 230 -4.45 20.36 -10.21
C MET A 230 -4.29 19.65 -11.55
N GLU A 231 -3.24 19.95 -12.30
CA GLU A 231 -2.91 19.27 -13.56
C GLU A 231 -2.60 17.79 -13.33
N LEU A 232 -1.89 17.46 -12.25
CA LEU A 232 -1.61 16.07 -11.89
C LEU A 232 -2.89 15.33 -11.49
N ILE A 233 -3.75 15.97 -10.68
CA ILE A 233 -5.04 15.40 -10.25
C ILE A 233 -5.90 15.10 -11.48
N GLN A 234 -6.08 16.09 -12.36
CA GLN A 234 -6.87 15.94 -13.59
C GLN A 234 -6.34 14.82 -14.48
N LYS A 235 -5.03 14.77 -14.71
CA LYS A 235 -4.40 13.69 -15.48
C LYS A 235 -4.67 12.32 -14.86
N SER A 236 -4.52 12.21 -13.55
CA SER A 236 -4.72 10.95 -12.82
C SER A 236 -6.16 10.45 -12.92
N LEU A 237 -7.14 11.35 -12.83
CA LEU A 237 -8.56 11.01 -13.03
C LEU A 237 -8.85 10.57 -14.46
N GLN A 238 -8.29 11.26 -15.46
CA GLN A 238 -8.47 10.86 -16.86
C GLN A 238 -7.92 9.46 -17.11
N ASP A 239 -6.75 9.14 -16.54
CA ASP A 239 -6.16 7.82 -16.65
C ASP A 239 -6.99 6.77 -15.88
N ARG A 240 -7.53 7.11 -14.71
CA ARG A 240 -8.46 6.26 -13.95
C ARG A 240 -9.70 5.93 -14.77
N LEU A 241 -10.35 6.92 -15.40
CA LEU A 241 -11.53 6.74 -16.23
C LEU A 241 -11.26 5.79 -17.41
N LYS A 242 -10.11 5.93 -18.08
CA LYS A 242 -9.70 5.04 -19.18
C LYS A 242 -9.49 3.58 -18.73
N HIS A 243 -9.10 3.37 -17.47
CA HIS A 243 -8.66 2.06 -16.99
C HIS A 243 -9.61 1.41 -15.97
N SER A 244 -10.74 2.05 -15.66
CA SER A 244 -11.72 1.57 -14.66
C SER A 244 -13.13 1.40 -15.23
N GLY A 245 -13.23 1.19 -16.55
CA GLY A 245 -14.51 1.04 -17.26
C GLY A 245 -15.32 2.33 -17.35
N GLY A 246 -14.66 3.50 -17.44
CA GLY A 246 -15.32 4.80 -17.57
C GLY A 246 -15.83 5.41 -16.26
N LEU A 247 -15.55 4.78 -15.11
CA LEU A 247 -15.96 5.26 -13.78
C LEU A 247 -14.74 5.64 -12.93
N VAL A 248 -14.88 6.64 -12.07
CA VAL A 248 -13.79 7.06 -11.17
C VAL A 248 -13.54 6.01 -10.09
N ARG A 249 -14.61 5.47 -9.47
CA ARG A 249 -14.55 4.47 -8.40
C ARG A 249 -13.58 4.88 -7.29
N MET A 250 -13.73 6.09 -6.77
CA MET A 250 -12.87 6.63 -5.71
C MET A 250 -13.35 6.10 -4.34
N PRO A 251 -12.54 5.32 -3.61
CA PRO A 251 -12.85 4.99 -2.23
C PRO A 251 -12.74 6.25 -1.38
N LEU A 252 -13.73 6.51 -0.55
CA LEU A 252 -13.75 7.66 0.35
C LEU A 252 -14.20 7.21 1.75
N PRO A 253 -13.50 7.66 2.81
CA PRO A 253 -13.94 7.38 4.17
C PRO A 253 -15.25 8.14 4.46
N VAL A 254 -16.22 7.44 5.03
CA VAL A 254 -17.49 8.02 5.52
C VAL A 254 -17.54 8.10 7.05
N ALA A 255 -16.71 7.29 7.72
CA ALA A 255 -16.39 7.38 9.14
C ALA A 255 -15.02 6.73 9.36
N LEU A 256 -14.47 6.82 10.57
CA LEU A 256 -13.25 6.07 10.90
C LEU A 256 -13.50 4.56 10.79
N GLY A 257 -12.82 3.90 9.84
CA GLY A 257 -12.94 2.47 9.61
C GLY A 257 -14.06 2.06 8.66
N GLU A 258 -14.75 3.02 8.04
CA GLU A 258 -15.84 2.79 7.12
C GLU A 258 -15.67 3.66 5.87
N ALA A 259 -15.86 3.07 4.70
CA ALA A 259 -15.68 3.75 3.43
C ALA A 259 -16.67 3.28 2.36
N GLU A 260 -16.89 4.14 1.38
CA GLU A 260 -17.75 3.88 0.24
C GLU A 260 -17.02 4.18 -1.08
N ILE A 261 -17.47 3.55 -2.16
CA ILE A 261 -16.98 3.84 -3.51
C ILE A 261 -17.85 4.95 -4.13
N SER A 262 -17.21 6.07 -4.48
CA SER A 262 -17.86 7.20 -5.13
C SER A 262 -17.49 7.31 -6.60
N ASN A 263 -18.50 7.48 -7.46
CA ASN A 263 -18.33 7.83 -8.87
C ASN A 263 -18.59 9.31 -9.16
N ASP A 264 -19.24 10.02 -8.24
CA ASP A 264 -19.70 11.41 -8.41
C ASP A 264 -18.65 12.45 -7.99
N THR A 265 -17.37 12.14 -8.20
CA THR A 265 -16.27 13.05 -7.87
C THR A 265 -15.96 13.93 -9.08
N SER A 266 -16.63 15.09 -9.16
CA SER A 266 -16.41 16.06 -10.24
C SER A 266 -15.08 16.80 -10.08
N CYS A 267 -14.57 17.36 -11.20
CA CYS A 267 -13.38 18.21 -11.19
C CYS A 267 -13.54 19.43 -10.26
N GLU A 268 -14.76 19.98 -10.16
CA GLU A 268 -15.09 21.09 -9.27
C GLU A 268 -14.98 20.72 -7.79
N ILE A 269 -15.45 19.52 -7.41
CA ILE A 269 -15.32 19.00 -6.05
C ILE A 269 -13.83 18.88 -5.69
N LEU A 270 -13.02 18.30 -6.58
CA LEU A 270 -11.59 18.14 -6.36
C LEU A 270 -10.83 19.46 -6.35
N HIS A 271 -11.22 20.42 -7.19
CA HIS A 271 -10.65 21.77 -7.15
C HIS A 271 -10.94 22.47 -5.82
N ARG A 272 -12.16 22.37 -5.30
CA ARG A 272 -12.50 22.92 -3.97
C ARG A 272 -11.69 22.24 -2.86
N ALA A 273 -11.52 20.93 -2.93
CA ALA A 273 -10.71 20.18 -1.97
C ALA A 273 -9.23 20.60 -2.04
N TYR A 274 -8.69 20.74 -3.24
CA TYR A 274 -7.33 21.20 -3.48
C TYR A 274 -7.08 22.61 -2.92
N VAL A 275 -7.98 23.55 -3.20
CA VAL A 275 -7.87 24.92 -2.68
C VAL A 275 -7.91 24.95 -1.15
N LYS A 276 -8.77 24.14 -0.52
CA LYS A 276 -8.80 24.02 0.95
C LYS A 276 -7.49 23.49 1.48
N MET A 277 -6.95 22.42 0.89
CA MET A 277 -5.70 21.79 1.30
C MET A 277 -4.51 22.76 1.17
N VAL A 278 -4.43 23.54 0.09
CA VAL A 278 -3.37 24.53 -0.12
C VAL A 278 -3.49 25.72 0.84
N ASN A 279 -4.71 26.17 1.13
CA ASN A 279 -4.97 27.32 2.00
C ASN A 279 -4.96 26.99 3.51
N SER A 280 -4.90 25.71 3.89
CA SER A 280 -4.79 25.29 5.30
C SER A 280 -3.33 25.17 5.77
N ASP A 281 -2.38 25.22 4.84
CA ASP A 281 -0.93 25.31 5.10
C ASP A 281 -0.42 26.77 5.16
N SER A 282 -1.32 27.76 5.10
CA SER A 282 -1.04 29.22 5.28
C SER A 282 -1.72 29.78 6.51
#